data_AF-A0A9R0ENH0-F1
#
_entry.id   AF-A0A9R0ENH0-F1
#
_cell.length_a   1.000
_cell.length_b   1.000
_cell.length_c   1.000
_cell.angle_alpha   90.00
_cell.angle_beta   90.00
_cell.angle_gamma   90.00
#
_symmetry.space_group_name_H-M   'P 1'
#
loop_
_entity.id
_entity.type
_entity.pdbx_description
1 polymer ?
#
loop_
_entity_poly.entity_id
_entity_poly.type
_entity_poly.pdbx_seq_one_letter_code
_entity_poly.pdbx_strand_id
1 'polypeptide(L)'
;MAFLVRKLRRSFTHIIPRLFIGIVFIYVYCEYLIYYVTQIQCGWIMLSKEPNDAVEPVYAMVIADTHLLGSRNGHWFDKWRREWQMHRAFQTAMTLHKPNVVFVLGDLFDEGKWCPEKEFNDYVDRFYTLFKVPDGTAMYAVVGNHDIGFHYRITPHLAKRFENKLKSPPVQLVSIRGNHFVLINSMAMEGDGCNLCARTVAEIANISNILKCSSGSSLCKGKKRLERYSRPIIMQHYPLYRESDSVCTEPDAAPLPERNGLFEERWDCLSKESTEYLVESLHPRAAFGAHTHHSCVVRHSFVPTPDHKIEFIEYTVPSFSWRNRLDPKYYLLTISPEEVKVSKCGMPREWTLQITAILMTLALIVYLRYYISMDTLSYNYKQLSGKKV
;
A
#
# COMPACT_ATOMS: atom_id res chain seq x y z
N MET A 1 -39.69 -1.57 -50.20
CA MET A 1 -38.25 -1.74 -49.87
C MET A 1 -37.55 -0.45 -49.41
N ALA A 2 -37.54 0.64 -50.19
CA ALA A 2 -36.81 1.88 -49.83
C ALA A 2 -37.20 2.53 -48.49
N PHE A 3 -38.46 2.36 -48.06
CA PHE A 3 -38.97 2.85 -46.78
C PHE A 3 -38.40 2.12 -45.56
N LEU A 4 -38.35 0.78 -45.60
CA LEU A 4 -37.75 -0.04 -44.56
C LEU A 4 -36.25 0.29 -44.44
N VAL A 5 -35.58 0.45 -45.59
CA VAL A 5 -34.16 0.81 -45.66
C VAL A 5 -33.90 2.20 -45.09
N ARG A 6 -34.74 3.21 -45.35
CA ARG A 6 -34.62 4.55 -44.74
C ARG A 6 -34.87 4.55 -43.24
N LYS A 7 -35.85 3.79 -42.76
CA LYS A 7 -36.16 3.63 -41.32
C LYS A 7 -35.03 2.94 -40.56
N LEU A 8 -34.50 1.84 -41.11
CA LEU A 8 -33.31 1.16 -40.61
C LEU A 8 -32.10 2.10 -40.62
N ARG A 9 -31.82 2.77 -41.74
CA ARG A 9 -30.65 3.66 -41.88
C ARG A 9 -30.66 4.84 -40.89
N ARG A 10 -31.82 5.46 -40.64
CA ARG A 10 -31.98 6.57 -39.67
C ARG A 10 -31.88 6.10 -38.21
N SER A 11 -32.42 4.92 -37.90
CA SER A 11 -32.31 4.32 -36.57
C SER A 11 -30.85 3.94 -36.26
N PHE A 12 -30.16 3.31 -37.21
CA PHE A 12 -28.73 2.96 -37.10
C PHE A 12 -27.82 4.18 -36.94
N THR A 13 -28.08 5.31 -37.63
CA THR A 13 -27.26 6.53 -37.50
C THR A 13 -27.29 7.17 -36.11
N HIS A 14 -28.32 6.91 -35.31
CA HIS A 14 -28.47 7.50 -33.97
C HIS A 14 -28.18 6.52 -32.83
N ILE A 15 -28.30 5.21 -33.05
CA ILE A 15 -28.02 4.18 -32.05
C ILE A 15 -26.52 3.94 -31.91
N ILE A 16 -25.79 3.82 -33.03
CA ILE A 16 -24.36 3.51 -33.01
C ILE A 16 -23.57 4.54 -32.17
N PRO A 17 -23.77 5.87 -32.34
CA PRO A 17 -23.06 6.83 -31.51
C PRO A 17 -23.39 6.70 -30.02
N ARG A 18 -24.65 6.42 -29.65
CA ARG A 18 -25.07 6.27 -28.25
C ARG A 18 -24.50 5.01 -27.62
N LEU A 19 -24.52 3.89 -28.35
CA LEU A 19 -23.88 2.66 -27.93
C LEU A 19 -22.39 2.87 -27.70
N PHE A 20 -21.71 3.51 -28.67
CA PHE A 20 -20.29 3.82 -28.55
C PHE A 20 -20.00 4.71 -27.34
N ILE A 21 -20.73 5.82 -27.16
CA ILE A 21 -20.59 6.71 -26.00
C ILE A 21 -20.84 5.95 -24.69
N GLY A 22 -21.88 5.11 -24.66
CA GLY A 22 -22.21 4.29 -23.49
C GLY A 22 -21.09 3.31 -23.14
N ILE A 23 -20.54 2.60 -24.13
CA ILE A 23 -19.41 1.67 -23.93
C ILE A 23 -18.17 2.44 -23.44
N VAL A 24 -17.86 3.59 -24.04
CA VAL A 24 -16.74 4.44 -23.62
C VAL A 24 -16.94 4.91 -22.18
N PHE A 25 -18.16 5.32 -21.81
CA PHE A 25 -18.46 5.72 -20.44
C PHE A 25 -18.29 4.57 -19.44
N ILE A 26 -18.77 3.37 -19.77
CA ILE A 26 -18.58 2.16 -18.93
C ILE A 26 -17.09 1.89 -18.73
N TYR A 27 -16.31 1.91 -19.82
CA TYR A 27 -14.87 1.73 -19.77
C TYR A 27 -14.19 2.78 -18.88
N VAL A 28 -14.48 4.07 -19.09
CA VAL A 28 -13.92 5.16 -18.27
C VAL A 28 -14.34 5.03 -16.80
N TYR A 29 -15.57 4.61 -16.54
CA TYR A 29 -16.02 4.41 -15.17
C TYR A 29 -15.24 3.30 -14.47
N CYS A 30 -15.19 2.12 -15.10
CA CYS A 30 -14.53 0.94 -14.53
C CYS A 30 -13.01 1.07 -14.47
N GLU A 31 -12.37 1.71 -15.45
CA GLU A 31 -10.90 1.80 -15.46
C GLU A 31 -10.35 3.05 -14.77
N TYR A 32 -11.20 4.04 -14.43
CA TYR A 32 -10.74 5.29 -13.85
C TYR A 32 -11.62 5.81 -12.71
N LEU A 33 -12.91 6.11 -12.95
CA LEU A 33 -13.74 6.85 -11.98
C LEU A 33 -14.05 6.05 -10.71
N ILE A 34 -14.22 4.74 -10.81
CA ILE A 34 -14.54 3.89 -9.66
C ILE A 34 -13.46 3.94 -8.57
N TYR A 35 -12.19 4.13 -8.93
CA TYR A 35 -11.11 4.32 -7.94
C TYR A 35 -11.34 5.58 -7.10
N TYR A 36 -11.81 6.67 -7.71
CA TYR A 36 -12.16 7.89 -6.98
C TYR A 36 -13.40 7.68 -6.12
N VAL A 37 -14.45 7.02 -6.65
CA VAL A 37 -15.68 6.73 -5.90
C VAL A 37 -15.39 5.89 -4.65
N THR A 38 -14.51 4.90 -4.74
CA THR A 38 -14.15 4.06 -3.59
C THR A 38 -13.25 4.80 -2.61
N GLN A 39 -12.21 5.48 -3.08
CA GLN A 39 -11.18 6.04 -2.18
C GLN A 39 -11.57 7.37 -1.54
N ILE A 40 -12.47 8.16 -2.13
CA ILE A 40 -12.96 9.42 -1.53
C ILE A 40 -13.71 9.20 -0.20
N GLN A 41 -14.15 7.96 0.05
CA GLN A 41 -14.82 7.58 1.29
C GLN A 41 -13.83 7.40 2.45
N CYS A 42 -12.53 7.37 2.17
CA CYS A 42 -11.48 7.33 3.18
C CYS A 42 -10.88 8.71 3.40
N GLY A 43 -10.34 8.95 4.59
CA GLY A 43 -9.70 10.23 4.91
C GLY A 43 -8.80 10.16 6.13
N TRP A 44 -8.12 11.28 6.38
CA TRP A 44 -7.26 11.49 7.53
C TRP A 44 -8.08 11.50 8.82
N ILE A 45 -7.67 10.72 9.81
CA ILE A 45 -8.28 10.75 11.15
C ILE A 45 -7.68 11.91 11.93
N MET A 46 -8.52 12.69 12.60
CA MET A 46 -8.07 13.81 13.43
C MET A 46 -7.40 13.30 14.70
N LEU A 47 -6.34 14.01 15.12
CA LEU A 47 -5.68 13.78 16.40
C LEU A 47 -6.63 14.08 17.56
N SER A 48 -6.48 13.36 18.67
CA SER A 48 -7.34 13.52 19.85
C SER A 48 -7.01 14.78 20.65
N LYS A 49 -5.80 15.33 20.48
CA LYS A 49 -5.39 16.62 21.04
C LYS A 49 -4.94 17.52 19.91
N GLU A 50 -5.30 18.81 19.97
CA GLU A 50 -4.63 19.77 19.11
C GLU A 50 -3.13 19.79 19.44
N PRO A 51 -2.24 19.92 18.44
CA PRO A 51 -0.81 19.97 18.67
C PRO A 51 -0.49 21.04 19.73
N ASN A 52 0.06 20.62 20.88
CA ASN A 52 0.42 21.54 21.98
C ASN A 52 1.43 22.61 21.54
N ASP A 53 2.14 22.34 20.45
CA ASP A 53 3.01 23.28 19.75
C ASP A 53 2.44 23.42 18.34
N ALA A 54 2.49 24.62 17.74
CA ALA A 54 1.96 24.97 16.41
C ALA A 54 2.56 24.18 15.21
N VAL A 55 3.08 22.97 15.44
CA VAL A 55 3.65 22.05 14.46
C VAL A 55 2.52 21.27 13.79
N GLU A 56 2.36 21.49 12.49
CA GLU A 56 1.41 20.72 11.68
C GLU A 56 1.69 19.21 11.75
N PRO A 57 0.65 18.37 11.81
CA PRO A 57 0.79 16.92 11.73
C PRO A 57 1.54 16.46 10.47
N VAL A 58 2.15 15.28 10.54
CA VAL A 58 2.66 14.59 9.35
C VAL A 58 1.57 13.66 8.84
N TYR A 59 1.20 13.84 7.57
CA TYR A 59 0.29 12.98 6.84
C TYR A 59 1.10 11.99 6.00
N ALA A 60 1.11 10.72 6.41
CA ALA A 60 1.86 9.67 5.71
C ALA A 60 0.92 8.66 5.05
N MET A 61 1.27 8.18 3.87
CA MET A 61 0.62 7.03 3.24
C MET A 61 1.54 5.82 3.37
N VAL A 62 0.99 4.66 3.71
CA VAL A 62 1.75 3.40 3.82
C VAL A 62 1.12 2.34 2.94
N ILE A 63 1.92 1.75 2.06
CA ILE A 63 1.57 0.63 1.20
C ILE A 63 2.56 -0.52 1.43
N ALA A 64 2.21 -1.73 1.04
CA ALA A 64 3.07 -2.90 1.13
C ALA A 64 2.74 -3.93 0.06
N ASP A 65 3.66 -4.89 -0.15
CA ASP A 65 3.45 -6.09 -0.95
C ASP A 65 2.87 -5.76 -2.33
N THR A 66 3.56 -4.90 -3.09
CA THR A 66 3.12 -4.54 -4.45
C THR A 66 3.34 -5.68 -5.43
N HIS A 67 4.32 -6.56 -5.19
CA HIS A 67 4.63 -7.74 -6.00
C HIS A 67 4.59 -7.46 -7.52
N LEU A 68 5.39 -6.50 -7.99
CA LEU A 68 5.51 -6.27 -9.44
C LEU A 68 5.93 -7.58 -10.11
N LEU A 69 5.17 -7.97 -11.14
CA LEU A 69 5.30 -9.30 -11.73
C LEU A 69 6.56 -9.43 -12.59
N GLY A 70 7.25 -10.55 -12.42
CA GLY A 70 8.49 -10.84 -13.14
C GLY A 70 8.25 -11.60 -14.43
N SER A 71 9.35 -11.86 -15.14
CA SER A 71 9.30 -12.57 -16.41
C SER A 71 9.15 -14.09 -16.27
N ARG A 72 9.37 -14.67 -15.08
CA ARG A 72 9.41 -16.13 -14.91
C ARG A 72 8.06 -16.72 -14.52
N ASN A 73 7.47 -16.22 -13.45
CA ASN A 73 6.20 -16.68 -12.87
C ASN A 73 5.05 -15.69 -13.12
N GLY A 74 5.33 -14.58 -13.80
CA GLY A 74 4.32 -13.59 -14.17
C GLY A 74 3.70 -13.87 -15.53
N HIS A 75 2.38 -14.05 -15.58
CA HIS A 75 1.64 -14.06 -16.84
C HIS A 75 1.43 -12.62 -17.35
N TRP A 76 1.63 -12.35 -18.64
CA TRP A 76 1.58 -10.99 -19.20
C TRP A 76 0.24 -10.28 -18.97
N PHE A 77 -0.88 -11.01 -19.04
CA PHE A 77 -2.22 -10.45 -18.83
C PHE A 77 -2.46 -10.11 -17.36
N ASP A 78 -2.01 -10.98 -16.44
CA ASP A 78 -2.10 -10.72 -15.01
C ASP A 78 -1.24 -9.49 -14.68
N LYS A 79 -0.01 -9.44 -15.22
CA LYS A 79 0.87 -8.28 -15.08
C LYS A 79 0.19 -6.98 -15.50
N TRP A 80 -0.35 -6.95 -16.71
CA TRP A 80 -1.05 -5.76 -17.22
C TRP A 80 -2.20 -5.34 -16.31
N ARG A 81 -3.05 -6.28 -15.88
CA ARG A 81 -4.23 -5.98 -15.07
C ARG A 81 -3.88 -5.52 -13.65
N ARG A 82 -3.00 -6.24 -12.95
CA ARG A 82 -2.61 -5.95 -11.56
C ARG A 82 -1.79 -4.67 -11.47
N GLU A 83 -0.83 -4.47 -12.38
CA GLU A 83 -0.02 -3.25 -12.39
C GLU A 83 -0.86 -2.01 -12.78
N TRP A 84 -1.81 -2.14 -13.71
CA TRP A 84 -2.77 -1.06 -13.98
C TRP A 84 -3.61 -0.72 -12.75
N GLN A 85 -4.12 -1.73 -12.04
CA GLN A 85 -4.87 -1.49 -10.80
C GLN A 85 -4.03 -0.74 -9.77
N MET A 86 -2.83 -1.21 -9.47
CA MET A 86 -1.99 -0.59 -8.48
C MET A 86 -1.64 0.85 -8.87
N HIS A 87 -1.21 1.06 -10.13
CA HIS A 87 -0.93 2.38 -10.64
C HIS A 87 -2.14 3.30 -10.50
N ARG A 88 -3.32 2.85 -10.93
CA ARG A 88 -4.49 3.71 -10.96
C ARG A 88 -5.01 4.00 -9.57
N ALA A 89 -4.99 3.01 -8.67
CA ALA A 89 -5.35 3.22 -7.28
C ALA A 89 -4.37 4.17 -6.56
N PHE A 90 -3.07 3.99 -6.75
CA PHE A 90 -2.04 4.84 -6.13
C PHE A 90 -2.14 6.28 -6.61
N GLN A 91 -2.23 6.51 -7.92
CA GLN A 91 -2.36 7.87 -8.48
C GLN A 91 -3.66 8.56 -8.02
N THR A 92 -4.76 7.81 -7.86
CA THR A 92 -5.99 8.34 -7.26
C THR A 92 -5.78 8.71 -5.78
N ALA A 93 -5.14 7.85 -4.98
CA ALA A 93 -4.84 8.13 -3.57
C ALA A 93 -3.97 9.39 -3.42
N MET A 94 -2.92 9.51 -4.23
CA MET A 94 -2.04 10.68 -4.26
C MET A 94 -2.79 11.97 -4.60
N THR A 95 -3.73 11.90 -5.56
CA THR A 95 -4.56 13.05 -5.97
C THR A 95 -5.52 13.48 -4.86
N LEU A 96 -6.19 12.52 -4.22
CA LEU A 96 -7.20 12.78 -3.21
C LEU A 96 -6.60 13.23 -1.87
N HIS A 97 -5.56 12.54 -1.42
CA HIS A 97 -5.09 12.68 -0.04
C HIS A 97 -3.84 13.56 0.09
N LYS A 98 -3.01 13.67 -0.96
CA LYS A 98 -1.80 14.50 -1.00
C LYS A 98 -0.88 14.30 0.23
N PRO A 99 -0.41 13.06 0.50
CA PRO A 99 0.43 12.79 1.66
C PRO A 99 1.77 13.54 1.59
N ASN A 100 2.31 13.91 2.76
CA ASN A 100 3.65 14.50 2.87
C ASN A 100 4.75 13.47 2.57
N VAL A 101 4.51 12.21 2.90
CA VAL A 101 5.47 11.11 2.74
C VAL A 101 4.74 9.80 2.43
N VAL A 102 5.37 8.96 1.62
CA VAL A 102 4.92 7.60 1.31
C VAL A 102 5.95 6.59 1.83
N PHE A 103 5.49 5.57 2.55
CA PHE A 103 6.31 4.42 2.95
C PHE A 103 5.84 3.17 2.21
N VAL A 104 6.78 2.38 1.69
CA VAL A 104 6.53 1.13 0.97
C VAL A 104 7.20 -0.02 1.71
N LEU A 105 6.41 -0.93 2.28
CA LEU A 105 6.88 -1.94 3.23
C LEU A 105 7.19 -3.28 2.57
N GLY A 106 8.27 -3.33 1.79
CA GLY A 106 8.82 -4.56 1.23
C GLY A 106 7.96 -5.23 0.17
N ASP A 107 8.52 -6.28 -0.40
CA ASP A 107 7.97 -7.08 -1.50
C ASP A 107 7.47 -6.20 -2.64
N LEU A 108 8.37 -5.29 -3.05
CA LEU A 108 8.15 -4.41 -4.20
C LEU A 108 8.04 -5.25 -5.47
N PHE A 109 8.92 -6.26 -5.60
CA PHE A 109 9.07 -7.11 -6.77
C PHE A 109 8.80 -8.57 -6.44
N ASP A 110 8.06 -9.29 -7.27
CA ASP A 110 7.75 -10.72 -7.01
C ASP A 110 8.98 -11.64 -7.20
N GLU A 111 9.90 -11.24 -8.08
CA GLU A 111 11.07 -12.02 -8.49
C GLU A 111 12.39 -11.26 -8.30
N GLY A 112 12.41 -10.22 -7.46
CA GLY A 112 13.60 -9.41 -7.19
C GLY A 112 14.80 -10.26 -6.77
N LYS A 113 14.56 -11.30 -5.96
CA LYS A 113 15.56 -12.28 -5.48
C LYS A 113 16.16 -13.19 -6.57
N TRP A 114 15.52 -13.30 -7.74
CA TRP A 114 15.92 -14.24 -8.80
C TRP A 114 16.34 -13.57 -10.11
N CYS A 115 15.92 -12.33 -10.33
CA CYS A 115 16.16 -11.64 -11.60
C CYS A 115 17.63 -11.19 -11.76
N PRO A 116 18.18 -11.22 -12.99
CA PRO A 116 19.48 -10.65 -13.30
C PRO A 116 19.46 -9.12 -13.16
N GLU A 117 20.63 -8.49 -13.08
CA GLU A 117 20.81 -7.05 -12.86
C GLU A 117 20.00 -6.17 -13.82
N LYS A 118 19.92 -6.55 -15.10
CA LYS A 118 19.16 -5.81 -16.11
C LYS A 118 17.66 -5.79 -15.77
N GLU A 119 17.09 -6.96 -15.50
CA GLU A 119 15.66 -7.08 -15.16
C GLU A 119 15.35 -6.42 -13.81
N PHE A 120 16.29 -6.45 -12.86
CA PHE A 120 16.17 -5.70 -11.61
C PHE A 120 16.09 -4.19 -11.86
N ASN A 121 16.90 -3.64 -12.77
CA ASN A 121 16.80 -2.23 -13.15
C ASN A 121 15.47 -1.90 -13.81
N ASP A 122 15.00 -2.75 -14.73
CA ASP A 122 13.69 -2.58 -15.36
C ASP A 122 12.55 -2.63 -14.34
N TYR A 123 12.69 -3.44 -13.29
CA TYR A 123 11.78 -3.50 -12.15
C TYR A 123 11.74 -2.17 -11.37
N VAL A 124 12.91 -1.63 -11.04
CA VAL A 124 13.05 -0.35 -10.32
C VAL A 124 12.41 0.79 -11.11
N ASP A 125 12.73 0.90 -12.41
CA ASP A 125 12.19 1.95 -13.27
C ASP A 125 10.67 1.84 -13.40
N ARG A 126 10.16 0.61 -13.53
CA ARG A 126 8.73 0.35 -13.58
C ARG A 126 8.03 0.69 -12.26
N PHE A 127 8.63 0.35 -11.12
CA PHE A 127 8.11 0.70 -9.81
C PHE A 127 7.95 2.23 -9.66
N TYR A 128 8.99 3.00 -9.94
CA TYR A 128 8.90 4.46 -9.86
C TYR A 128 7.95 5.08 -10.90
N THR A 129 7.73 4.41 -12.03
CA THR A 129 6.74 4.83 -13.02
C THR A 129 5.30 4.61 -12.51
N LEU A 130 5.01 3.42 -11.97
CA LEU A 130 3.68 3.07 -11.49
C LEU A 130 3.32 3.87 -10.23
N PHE A 131 4.26 4.01 -9.30
CA PHE A 131 4.08 4.66 -8.00
C PHE A 131 4.63 6.09 -7.98
N LYS A 132 4.59 6.81 -9.09
CA LYS A 132 5.13 8.18 -9.16
C LYS A 132 4.49 9.10 -8.10
N VAL A 133 5.32 9.80 -7.35
CA VAL A 133 4.93 10.84 -6.38
C VAL A 133 5.19 12.24 -6.96
N PRO A 134 4.42 13.27 -6.56
CA PRO A 134 4.65 14.65 -6.99
C PRO A 134 5.87 15.25 -6.28
N ASP A 135 6.38 16.36 -6.84
CA ASP A 135 7.45 17.13 -6.20
C ASP A 135 7.02 17.58 -4.80
N GLY A 136 7.91 17.44 -3.83
CA GLY A 136 7.64 17.76 -2.42
C GLY A 136 7.12 16.58 -1.58
N THR A 137 6.69 15.47 -2.18
CA THR A 137 6.39 14.23 -1.46
C THR A 137 7.59 13.28 -1.56
N ALA A 138 8.13 12.86 -0.41
CA ALA A 138 9.17 11.84 -0.37
C ALA A 138 8.57 10.42 -0.37
N MET A 139 9.26 9.46 -0.98
CA MET A 139 8.93 8.04 -0.88
C MET A 139 10.12 7.27 -0.32
N TYR A 140 9.88 6.44 0.69
CA TYR A 140 10.88 5.54 1.27
C TYR A 140 10.40 4.11 1.19
N ALA A 141 11.22 3.24 0.60
CA ALA A 141 10.97 1.81 0.56
C ALA A 141 11.86 1.09 1.56
N VAL A 142 11.31 0.10 2.23
CA VAL A 142 12.09 -0.96 2.90
C VAL A 142 12.04 -2.22 2.05
N VAL A 143 13.06 -3.05 2.19
CA VAL A 143 13.21 -4.28 1.43
C VAL A 143 12.34 -5.40 2.04
N GLY A 144 11.80 -6.30 1.20
CA GLY A 144 11.17 -7.55 1.62
C GLY A 144 11.91 -8.81 1.15
N ASN A 145 11.36 -9.98 1.47
CA ASN A 145 11.99 -11.25 1.15
C ASN A 145 11.86 -11.63 -0.33
N HIS A 146 10.86 -11.14 -1.07
CA HIS A 146 10.79 -11.29 -2.52
C HIS A 146 11.78 -10.41 -3.28
N ASP A 147 12.19 -9.29 -2.67
CA ASP A 147 13.14 -8.36 -3.28
C ASP A 147 14.58 -8.87 -3.30
N ILE A 148 15.04 -9.49 -2.19
CA ILE A 148 16.44 -9.94 -2.03
C ILE A 148 16.60 -11.38 -1.54
N GLY A 149 15.51 -12.06 -1.17
CA GLY A 149 15.50 -13.42 -0.65
C GLY A 149 15.18 -13.48 0.84
N PHE A 150 14.74 -14.66 1.30
CA PHE A 150 14.84 -15.02 2.72
C PHE A 150 16.30 -15.03 3.16
N HIS A 151 16.54 -14.82 4.45
CA HIS A 151 17.86 -14.60 5.02
C HIS A 151 18.96 -15.53 4.46
N TYR A 152 18.74 -16.83 4.51
CA TYR A 152 19.69 -17.86 4.05
C TYR A 152 20.06 -17.81 2.56
N ARG A 153 19.32 -17.07 1.72
CA ARG A 153 19.62 -16.89 0.28
C ARG A 153 20.14 -15.50 -0.07
N ILE A 154 20.24 -14.59 0.90
CA ILE A 154 20.69 -13.23 0.63
C ILE A 154 22.18 -13.25 0.33
N THR A 155 22.55 -12.71 -0.83
CA THR A 155 23.95 -12.47 -1.18
C THR A 155 24.28 -10.97 -1.00
N PRO A 156 25.57 -10.61 -0.80
CA PRO A 156 25.97 -9.21 -0.75
C PRO A 156 25.55 -8.41 -1.99
N HIS A 157 25.54 -9.05 -3.16
CA HIS A 157 25.10 -8.43 -4.41
C HIS A 157 23.60 -8.07 -4.38
N LEU A 158 22.74 -9.01 -3.97
CA LEU A 158 21.28 -8.79 -3.89
C LEU A 158 20.92 -7.67 -2.91
N ALA A 159 21.51 -7.69 -1.72
CA ALA A 159 21.31 -6.63 -0.74
C ALA A 159 21.82 -5.27 -1.27
N LYS A 160 23.03 -5.26 -1.88
CA LYS A 160 23.66 -4.01 -2.31
C LYS A 160 22.97 -3.36 -3.51
N ARG A 161 22.50 -4.14 -4.49
CA ARG A 161 21.79 -3.57 -5.64
C ARG A 161 20.47 -2.95 -5.23
N PHE A 162 19.74 -3.56 -4.29
CA PHE A 162 18.52 -2.99 -3.73
C PHE A 162 18.81 -1.69 -2.97
N GLU A 163 19.77 -1.74 -2.04
CA GLU A 163 20.20 -0.56 -1.28
C GLU A 163 20.54 0.62 -2.20
N ASN A 164 21.33 0.38 -3.24
CA ASN A 164 21.79 1.43 -4.14
C ASN A 164 20.67 1.99 -5.02
N LYS A 165 19.80 1.13 -5.57
CA LYS A 165 18.77 1.53 -6.54
C LYS A 165 17.54 2.17 -5.88
N LEU A 166 17.18 1.70 -4.68
CA LEU A 166 16.02 2.19 -3.93
C LEU A 166 16.41 3.18 -2.82
N LYS A 167 17.72 3.45 -2.62
CA LYS A 167 18.26 4.26 -1.52
C LYS A 167 17.80 3.76 -0.15
N SER A 168 17.78 2.44 0.00
CA SER A 168 17.26 1.72 1.17
C SER A 168 18.40 1.01 1.89
N PRO A 169 19.18 1.72 2.75
CA PRO A 169 20.21 1.07 3.55
C PRO A 169 19.60 0.08 4.54
N PRO A 170 20.41 -0.79 5.17
CA PRO A 170 19.89 -1.76 6.13
C PRO A 170 19.09 -1.11 7.27
N VAL A 171 19.50 0.08 7.70
CA VAL A 171 18.72 0.92 8.63
C VAL A 171 18.76 2.39 8.22
N GLN A 172 17.60 3.05 8.23
CA GLN A 172 17.50 4.49 7.94
C GLN A 172 16.68 5.21 9.01
N LEU A 173 17.22 6.31 9.55
CA LEU A 173 16.47 7.24 10.40
C LEU A 173 15.94 8.40 9.55
N VAL A 174 14.62 8.48 9.41
CA VAL A 174 13.92 9.59 8.74
C VAL A 174 13.24 10.45 9.80
N SER A 175 13.45 11.76 9.78
CA SER A 175 12.85 12.69 10.74
C SER A 175 12.05 13.77 10.01
N ILE A 176 10.77 13.91 10.35
CA ILE A 176 9.86 14.87 9.71
C ILE A 176 9.04 15.54 10.82
N ARG A 177 9.19 16.86 10.98
CA ARG A 177 8.42 17.68 11.95
C ARG A 177 8.42 17.08 13.37
N GLY A 178 9.58 16.64 13.85
CA GLY A 178 9.75 16.03 15.18
C GLY A 178 9.23 14.59 15.33
N ASN A 179 8.79 13.96 14.23
CA ASN A 179 8.46 12.54 14.18
C ASN A 179 9.62 11.76 13.58
N HIS A 180 9.98 10.65 14.21
CA HIS A 180 11.12 9.83 13.79
C HIS A 180 10.66 8.45 13.34
N PHE A 181 11.09 8.04 12.15
CA PHE A 181 10.82 6.75 11.56
C PHE A 181 12.14 6.00 11.44
N VAL A 182 12.19 4.77 11.97
CA VAL A 182 13.34 3.87 11.84
C VAL A 182 12.95 2.78 10.87
N LEU A 183 13.47 2.90 9.65
CA LEU A 183 13.24 1.96 8.56
C LEU A 183 14.28 0.84 8.66
N ILE A 184 13.83 -0.41 8.69
CA ILE A 184 14.69 -1.56 8.98
C ILE A 184 14.52 -2.65 7.91
N ASN A 185 15.64 -3.13 7.38
CA ASN A 185 15.70 -4.37 6.63
C ASN A 185 15.50 -5.55 7.60
N SER A 186 14.26 -6.05 7.70
CA SER A 186 13.90 -7.13 8.64
C SER A 186 14.61 -8.45 8.36
N MET A 187 15.06 -8.70 7.13
CA MET A 187 15.78 -9.91 6.75
C MET A 187 17.23 -9.89 7.27
N ALA A 188 17.70 -8.74 7.75
CA ALA A 188 18.97 -8.60 8.44
C ALA A 188 18.85 -8.80 9.97
N MET A 189 17.64 -9.07 10.47
CA MET A 189 17.36 -9.32 11.89
C MET A 189 17.35 -10.82 12.23
N GLU A 190 18.19 -11.62 11.55
CA GLU A 190 18.30 -13.07 11.77
C GLU A 190 18.93 -13.41 13.13
N GLY A 191 19.92 -12.62 13.53
CA GLY A 191 20.70 -12.82 14.77
C GLY A 191 21.94 -13.72 14.63
N ASP A 192 22.34 -14.09 13.42
CA ASP A 192 23.49 -15.00 13.16
C ASP A 192 24.86 -14.29 13.09
N GLY A 193 24.87 -12.94 13.14
CA GLY A 193 26.10 -12.14 13.08
C GLY A 193 26.70 -11.99 11.67
N CYS A 194 25.95 -12.33 10.61
CA CYS A 194 26.38 -12.11 9.23
C CYS A 194 26.80 -10.65 8.95
N ASN A 195 27.59 -10.37 7.90
CA ASN A 195 28.03 -9.00 7.60
C ASN A 195 26.87 -7.99 7.45
N LEU A 196 25.76 -8.38 6.82
CA LEU A 196 24.56 -7.55 6.71
C LEU A 196 23.92 -7.30 8.09
N CYS A 197 23.82 -8.35 8.90
CA CYS A 197 23.23 -8.37 10.22
C CYS A 197 24.03 -7.51 11.21
N ALA A 198 25.35 -7.68 11.24
CA ALA A 198 26.27 -6.91 12.06
C ALA A 198 26.21 -5.41 11.72
N ARG A 199 26.13 -5.07 10.42
CA ARG A 199 25.92 -3.69 9.98
C ARG A 199 24.57 -3.14 10.46
N THR A 200 23.49 -3.89 10.33
CA THR A 200 22.15 -3.51 10.82
C THR A 200 22.14 -3.25 12.32
N VAL A 201 22.70 -4.16 13.12
CA VAL A 201 22.82 -4.02 14.59
C VAL A 201 23.65 -2.78 14.95
N ALA A 202 24.76 -2.53 14.26
CA ALA A 202 25.59 -1.35 14.49
C ALA A 202 24.86 -0.04 14.16
N GLU A 203 24.11 0.00 13.05
CA GLU A 203 23.30 1.16 12.66
C GLU A 203 22.14 1.41 13.63
N ILE A 204 21.46 0.35 14.11
CA ILE A 204 20.43 0.46 15.17
C ILE A 204 21.06 0.99 16.47
N ALA A 205 22.21 0.48 16.88
CA ALA A 205 22.90 0.95 18.09
C ALA A 205 23.27 2.44 18.00
N ASN A 206 23.71 2.90 16.82
CA ASN A 206 23.98 4.32 16.57
C ASN A 206 22.70 5.17 16.70
N ILE A 207 21.59 4.74 16.09
CA ILE A 207 20.29 5.43 16.19
C ILE A 207 19.78 5.42 17.64
N SER A 208 19.90 4.31 18.36
CA SER A 208 19.57 4.21 19.78
C SER A 208 20.32 5.25 20.61
N ASN A 209 21.62 5.43 20.35
CA ASN A 209 22.41 6.47 21.02
C ASN A 209 21.91 7.89 20.69
N ILE A 210 21.56 8.17 19.43
CA ILE A 210 20.98 9.47 19.05
C ILE A 210 19.67 9.71 19.80
N LEU A 211 18.77 8.72 19.86
CA LEU A 211 17.49 8.82 20.56
C LEU A 211 17.68 9.04 22.07
N LYS A 212 18.56 8.26 22.72
CA LYS A 212 18.92 8.43 24.14
C LYS A 212 19.49 9.82 24.43
N CYS A 213 20.36 10.32 23.56
CA CYS A 213 20.92 11.67 23.71
C CYS A 213 19.89 12.77 23.49
N SER A 214 18.90 12.53 22.63
CA SER A 214 17.82 13.49 22.34
C SER A 214 16.74 13.49 23.43
N SER A 215 16.53 12.37 24.12
CA SER A 215 15.59 12.26 25.24
C SER A 215 16.12 12.86 26.55
N GLY A 216 17.39 13.26 26.59
CA GLY A 216 18.04 13.72 27.82
C GLY A 216 18.44 12.59 28.78
N SER A 217 18.47 11.34 28.31
CA SER A 217 18.89 10.20 29.13
C SER A 217 20.33 10.36 29.62
N SER A 218 20.57 10.01 30.90
CA SER A 218 21.91 9.92 31.48
C SER A 218 22.80 8.86 30.80
N LEU A 219 22.19 7.91 30.08
CA LEU A 219 22.89 6.88 29.31
C LEU A 219 23.35 7.36 27.92
N CYS A 220 23.21 8.65 27.62
CA CYS A 220 23.71 9.24 26.39
C CYS A 220 25.25 9.12 26.29
N LYS A 221 25.73 8.44 25.25
CA LYS A 221 27.18 8.28 24.96
C LYS A 221 27.66 9.13 23.77
N GLY A 222 26.77 9.87 23.12
CA GLY A 222 27.03 10.60 21.88
C GLY A 222 26.82 12.11 21.98
N LYS A 223 27.22 12.84 20.92
CA LYS A 223 27.01 14.30 20.81
C LYS A 223 25.83 14.68 19.92
N LYS A 224 25.44 13.82 18.98
CA LYS A 224 24.36 14.08 18.03
C LYS A 224 23.01 14.03 18.73
N ARG A 225 22.18 15.05 18.51
CA ARG A 225 20.83 15.19 19.04
C ARG A 225 19.86 15.58 17.94
N LEU A 226 18.62 15.15 18.09
CA LEU A 226 17.49 15.55 17.26
C LEU A 226 16.98 16.90 17.77
N GLU A 227 16.46 17.73 16.87
CA GLU A 227 15.93 19.06 17.23
C GLU A 227 14.77 18.97 18.22
N ARG A 228 13.87 18.02 17.98
CA ARG A 228 12.76 17.66 18.86
C ARG A 228 12.74 16.15 18.99
N TYR A 229 12.73 15.64 20.21
CA TYR A 229 12.65 14.21 20.48
C TYR A 229 11.21 13.72 20.52
N SER A 230 10.97 12.58 19.90
CA SER A 230 9.82 11.71 20.16
C SER A 230 10.26 10.25 20.13
N ARG A 231 9.45 9.36 20.73
CA ARG A 231 9.66 7.92 20.56
C ARG A 231 9.47 7.56 19.08
N PRO A 232 10.35 6.72 18.49
CA PRO A 232 10.31 6.45 17.06
C PRO A 232 9.14 5.54 16.68
N ILE A 233 8.87 5.50 15.39
CA ILE A 233 7.98 4.54 14.73
C ILE A 233 8.86 3.58 13.92
N ILE A 234 8.73 2.27 14.16
CA ILE A 234 9.45 1.26 13.37
C ILE A 234 8.69 1.03 12.08
N MET A 235 9.41 0.99 10.96
CA MET A 235 8.87 0.69 9.63
C MET A 235 9.71 -0.45 9.04
N GLN A 236 9.11 -1.61 8.80
CA GLN A 236 9.82 -2.78 8.29
C GLN A 236 8.87 -3.68 7.49
N HIS A 237 9.40 -4.75 6.88
CA HIS A 237 8.58 -5.69 6.11
C HIS A 237 8.01 -6.81 6.98
N TYR A 238 8.82 -7.58 7.71
CA TYR A 238 8.28 -8.62 8.59
C TYR A 238 7.56 -8.01 9.80
N PRO A 239 6.43 -8.58 10.24
CA PRO A 239 5.85 -8.20 11.52
C PRO A 239 6.82 -8.54 12.67
N LEU A 240 6.63 -7.88 13.81
CA LEU A 240 7.27 -8.27 15.06
C LEU A 240 6.79 -9.68 15.47
N TYR A 241 7.53 -10.31 16.37
CA TYR A 241 7.20 -11.64 16.87
C TYR A 241 5.78 -11.70 17.43
N ARG A 242 5.02 -12.67 16.92
CA ARG A 242 3.75 -13.13 17.47
C ARG A 242 3.53 -14.58 17.04
N GLU A 243 2.82 -15.37 17.86
CA GLU A 243 2.64 -16.80 17.59
C GLU A 243 1.78 -17.10 16.36
N SER A 244 0.83 -16.21 16.04
CA SER A 244 -0.07 -16.30 14.90
C SER A 244 -0.84 -15.00 14.72
N ASP A 245 -1.64 -14.90 13.66
CA ASP A 245 -2.60 -13.83 13.46
C ASP A 245 -3.94 -14.05 14.21
N SER A 246 -4.04 -15.07 15.09
CA SER A 246 -5.31 -15.46 15.72
C SER A 246 -6.01 -14.33 16.49
N VAL A 247 -5.25 -13.37 17.00
CA VAL A 247 -5.74 -12.17 17.71
C VAL A 247 -6.32 -11.10 16.78
N CYS A 248 -6.04 -11.16 15.48
CA CYS A 248 -6.46 -10.17 14.49
C CYS A 248 -7.94 -10.38 14.12
N THR A 249 -8.83 -9.49 14.56
CA THR A 249 -10.29 -9.67 14.39
C THR A 249 -10.91 -8.77 13.33
N GLU A 250 -10.11 -7.97 12.64
CA GLU A 250 -10.61 -7.01 11.67
C GLU A 250 -11.11 -7.70 10.38
N PRO A 251 -12.05 -7.07 9.62
CA PRO A 251 -12.65 -7.69 8.44
C PRO A 251 -11.67 -8.08 7.33
N ASP A 252 -10.46 -7.50 7.35
CA ASP A 252 -9.38 -7.72 6.37
C ASP A 252 -8.18 -8.50 6.94
N ALA A 253 -8.34 -9.05 8.15
CA ALA A 253 -7.45 -10.04 8.73
C ALA A 253 -7.42 -11.33 7.90
N ALA A 254 -6.44 -12.19 8.16
CA ALA A 254 -6.38 -13.51 7.53
C ALA A 254 -7.69 -14.29 7.81
N PRO A 255 -8.24 -15.02 6.83
CA PRO A 255 -9.42 -15.83 7.04
C PRO A 255 -9.11 -17.03 7.94
N LEU A 256 -10.16 -17.64 8.51
CA LEU A 256 -10.01 -18.94 9.17
C LEU A 256 -9.96 -20.06 8.10
N PRO A 257 -9.12 -21.10 8.27
CA PRO A 257 -8.27 -21.38 9.43
C PRO A 257 -6.87 -20.75 9.38
N GLU A 258 -6.48 -20.14 8.25
CA GLU A 258 -5.14 -19.58 8.00
C GLU A 258 -4.63 -18.69 9.13
N ARG A 259 -5.49 -17.82 9.64
CA ARG A 259 -5.20 -16.91 10.76
C ARG A 259 -4.69 -17.61 12.03
N ASN A 260 -5.08 -18.86 12.26
CA ASN A 260 -4.69 -19.64 13.44
C ASN A 260 -3.42 -20.48 13.18
N GLY A 261 -2.85 -20.42 11.97
CA GLY A 261 -1.57 -21.04 11.67
C GLY A 261 -0.46 -20.44 12.53
N LEU A 262 0.39 -21.30 13.08
CA LEU A 262 1.54 -20.86 13.86
C LEU A 262 2.57 -20.23 12.92
N PHE A 263 3.10 -19.08 13.32
CA PHE A 263 4.17 -18.40 12.62
C PHE A 263 5.51 -19.09 12.87
N GLU A 264 6.29 -19.25 11.81
CA GLU A 264 7.69 -19.60 11.86
C GLU A 264 8.53 -18.33 12.05
N GLU A 265 9.26 -18.26 13.15
CA GLU A 265 10.21 -17.17 13.40
C GLU A 265 11.25 -17.08 12.27
N ARG A 266 11.65 -15.85 11.91
CA ARG A 266 12.59 -15.54 10.82
C ARG A 266 12.05 -15.82 9.41
N TRP A 267 10.82 -16.32 9.30
CA TRP A 267 10.11 -16.51 8.05
C TRP A 267 8.85 -15.66 8.00
N ASP A 268 7.86 -15.96 8.84
CA ASP A 268 6.57 -15.27 8.84
C ASP A 268 6.60 -13.99 9.69
N CYS A 269 7.50 -13.94 10.68
CA CYS A 269 7.72 -12.81 11.56
C CYS A 269 9.19 -12.72 12.02
N LEU A 270 9.57 -11.60 12.64
CA LEU A 270 10.86 -11.55 13.34
C LEU A 270 10.91 -12.58 14.48
N SER A 271 12.13 -13.01 14.82
CA SER A 271 12.31 -13.83 16.01
C SER A 271 11.93 -13.06 17.28
N LYS A 272 11.60 -13.81 18.34
CA LYS A 272 11.31 -13.20 19.65
C LYS A 272 12.49 -12.37 20.14
N GLU A 273 13.71 -12.88 20.00
CA GLU A 273 14.93 -12.18 20.43
C GLU A 273 15.16 -10.88 19.65
N SER A 274 15.00 -10.92 18.32
CA SER A 274 15.14 -9.73 17.47
C SER A 274 14.06 -8.69 17.77
N THR A 275 12.84 -9.13 18.08
CA THR A 275 11.75 -8.25 18.49
C THR A 275 12.07 -7.55 19.81
N GLU A 276 12.49 -8.29 20.83
CA GLU A 276 12.89 -7.75 22.13
C GLU A 276 14.06 -6.76 21.98
N TYR A 277 15.09 -7.12 21.21
CA TYR A 277 16.21 -6.25 20.91
C TYR A 277 15.80 -4.91 20.29
N LEU A 278 14.87 -4.92 19.31
CA LEU A 278 14.37 -3.69 18.68
C LEU A 278 13.59 -2.83 19.67
N VAL A 279 12.71 -3.45 20.47
CA VAL A 279 11.89 -2.74 21.45
C VAL A 279 12.75 -2.09 22.53
N GLU A 280 13.74 -2.80 23.07
CA GLU A 280 14.67 -2.27 24.07
C GLU A 280 15.62 -1.22 23.49
N SER A 281 16.08 -1.41 22.26
CA SER A 281 17.01 -0.47 21.63
C SER A 281 16.34 0.84 21.26
N LEU A 282 15.10 0.80 20.76
CA LEU A 282 14.45 1.94 20.12
C LEU A 282 13.29 2.52 20.93
N HIS A 283 12.71 1.77 21.88
CA HIS A 283 11.52 2.17 22.64
C HIS A 283 10.40 2.74 21.73
N PRO A 284 9.95 1.99 20.70
CA PRO A 284 9.04 2.50 19.69
C PRO A 284 7.67 2.83 20.27
N ARG A 285 6.96 3.81 19.72
CA ARG A 285 5.56 4.12 20.08
C ARG A 285 4.53 3.53 19.11
N ALA A 286 4.99 3.10 17.94
CA ALA A 286 4.23 2.30 17.00
C ALA A 286 5.20 1.49 16.12
N ALA A 287 4.71 0.40 15.54
CA ALA A 287 5.44 -0.37 14.53
C ALA A 287 4.53 -0.65 13.35
N PHE A 288 5.09 -0.61 12.14
CA PHE A 288 4.41 -1.01 10.91
C PHE A 288 5.20 -2.12 10.23
N GLY A 289 4.53 -3.25 10.02
CA GLY A 289 5.00 -4.41 9.27
C GLY A 289 4.09 -4.70 8.07
N ALA A 290 4.37 -5.78 7.34
CA ALA A 290 3.65 -6.25 6.17
C ALA A 290 3.79 -7.79 6.06
N HIS A 291 4.14 -8.33 4.89
CA HIS A 291 4.52 -9.73 4.63
C HIS A 291 3.37 -10.74 4.66
N THR A 292 2.50 -10.70 5.68
CA THR A 292 1.38 -11.65 5.77
C THR A 292 0.29 -11.36 4.76
N HIS A 293 0.41 -10.27 3.97
CA HIS A 293 -0.60 -9.69 3.09
C HIS A 293 -1.90 -9.27 3.78
N HIS A 294 -2.08 -9.61 5.06
CA HIS A 294 -3.27 -9.41 5.87
C HIS A 294 -3.13 -8.24 6.84
N SER A 295 -4.26 -7.55 7.06
CA SER A 295 -4.29 -6.43 7.98
C SER A 295 -4.43 -6.97 9.39
N CYS A 296 -3.56 -6.55 10.28
CA CYS A 296 -3.63 -6.92 11.69
C CYS A 296 -3.21 -5.75 12.57
N VAL A 297 -3.82 -5.67 13.76
CA VAL A 297 -3.47 -4.70 14.78
C VAL A 297 -3.20 -5.45 16.07
N VAL A 298 -1.96 -5.38 16.55
CA VAL A 298 -1.52 -6.06 17.77
C VAL A 298 -1.07 -5.04 18.80
N ARG A 299 -1.50 -5.23 20.04
CA ARG A 299 -1.01 -4.44 21.18
C ARG A 299 0.15 -5.19 21.82
N HIS A 300 1.31 -4.57 21.78
CA HIS A 300 2.52 -5.09 22.40
C HIS A 300 2.72 -4.49 23.78
N SER A 301 3.10 -5.32 24.75
CA SER A 301 3.41 -4.92 26.12
C SER A 301 4.65 -5.67 26.60
N PHE A 302 5.79 -5.00 26.56
CA PHE A 302 7.07 -5.53 27.03
C PHE A 302 7.38 -4.98 28.42
N VAL A 303 7.81 -5.85 29.34
CA VAL A 303 8.15 -5.49 30.73
C VAL A 303 9.60 -5.92 31.02
N PRO A 304 10.62 -5.16 30.57
CA PRO A 304 12.01 -5.53 30.81
C PRO A 304 12.39 -5.51 32.31
N THR A 305 11.75 -4.63 33.10
CA THR A 305 11.88 -4.60 34.56
C THR A 305 10.52 -4.30 35.20
N PRO A 306 10.31 -4.61 36.50
CA PRO A 306 9.05 -4.31 37.17
C PRO A 306 8.60 -2.84 37.08
N ASP A 307 9.56 -1.91 37.01
CA ASP A 307 9.31 -0.48 36.95
C ASP A 307 9.30 0.10 35.52
N HIS A 308 9.67 -0.70 34.51
CA HIS A 308 9.77 -0.24 33.12
C HIS A 308 8.89 -1.09 32.21
N LYS A 309 7.86 -0.45 31.65
CA LYS A 309 6.92 -1.07 30.71
C LYS A 309 6.91 -0.30 29.40
N ILE A 310 7.09 -1.01 28.30
CA ILE A 310 7.06 -0.46 26.94
C ILE A 310 5.82 -1.00 26.24
N GLU A 311 4.84 -0.13 26.05
CA GLU A 311 3.63 -0.42 25.29
C GLU A 311 3.60 0.36 23.99
N PHE A 312 3.10 -0.28 22.95
CA PHE A 312 2.85 0.31 21.63
C PHE A 312 1.91 -0.57 20.81
N ILE A 313 1.44 -0.04 19.68
CA ILE A 313 0.60 -0.76 18.73
C ILE A 313 1.44 -1.09 17.50
N GLU A 314 1.37 -2.34 17.07
CA GLU A 314 1.86 -2.79 15.78
C GLU A 314 0.69 -2.87 14.79
N TYR A 315 0.95 -2.39 13.57
CA TYR A 315 0.05 -2.46 12.44
C TYR A 315 0.70 -3.28 11.33
N THR A 316 0.12 -4.42 10.96
CA THR A 316 0.48 -5.12 9.73
C THR A 316 -0.33 -4.51 8.58
N VAL A 317 0.37 -3.98 7.59
CA VAL A 317 -0.19 -3.34 6.41
C VAL A 317 -0.55 -4.44 5.41
N PRO A 318 -1.81 -4.50 4.93
CA PRO A 318 -2.21 -5.50 3.95
C PRO A 318 -1.62 -5.18 2.58
N SER A 319 -1.60 -6.19 1.70
CA SER A 319 -1.10 -6.00 0.34
C SER A 319 -1.89 -4.95 -0.45
N PHE A 320 -1.16 -4.18 -1.24
CA PHE A 320 -1.69 -3.19 -2.18
C PHE A 320 -2.15 -3.81 -3.52
N SER A 321 -1.94 -5.11 -3.72
CA SER A 321 -2.16 -5.80 -5.01
C SER A 321 -3.33 -6.77 -4.98
N TRP A 322 -4.15 -6.77 -6.05
CA TRP A 322 -5.19 -7.80 -6.23
C TRP A 322 -4.63 -9.22 -6.34
N ARG A 323 -3.34 -9.39 -6.64
CA ARG A 323 -2.71 -10.70 -6.76
C ARG A 323 -2.64 -11.43 -5.42
N ASN A 324 -2.37 -10.68 -4.36
CA ASN A 324 -2.20 -11.22 -3.02
C ASN A 324 -3.53 -11.25 -2.25
N ARG A 325 -4.48 -10.38 -2.58
CA ARG A 325 -5.79 -10.34 -1.91
C ARG A 325 -6.91 -9.71 -2.74
N LEU A 326 -8.15 -10.14 -2.50
CA LEU A 326 -9.32 -9.68 -3.24
C LEU A 326 -9.78 -8.25 -2.89
N ASP A 327 -9.36 -7.73 -1.74
CA ASP A 327 -9.74 -6.42 -1.21
C ASP A 327 -8.52 -5.61 -0.75
N PRO A 328 -7.59 -5.28 -1.66
CA PRO A 328 -6.33 -4.64 -1.30
C PRO A 328 -6.56 -3.26 -0.71
N LYS A 329 -5.67 -2.85 0.18
CA LYS A 329 -5.81 -1.61 0.96
C LYS A 329 -4.48 -0.91 1.13
N TYR A 330 -4.54 0.29 1.68
CA TYR A 330 -3.39 1.06 2.15
C TYR A 330 -3.77 1.84 3.41
N TYR A 331 -2.78 2.30 4.15
CA TYR A 331 -3.01 3.09 5.35
C TYR A 331 -2.70 4.57 5.11
N LEU A 332 -3.52 5.42 5.72
CA LEU A 332 -3.27 6.84 5.88
C LEU A 332 -3.01 7.10 7.37
N LEU A 333 -1.88 7.74 7.67
CA LEU A 333 -1.44 8.04 9.02
C LEU A 333 -1.50 9.56 9.27
N THR A 334 -2.14 9.95 10.37
CA THR A 334 -2.01 11.31 10.92
C THR A 334 -1.11 11.22 12.15
N ILE A 335 0.02 11.92 12.13
CA ILE A 335 1.10 11.71 13.09
C ILE A 335 1.50 13.04 13.76
N SER A 336 1.48 13.07 15.09
CA SER A 336 2.19 14.05 15.91
C SER A 336 3.29 13.37 16.72
N PRO A 337 4.20 14.08 17.40
CA PRO A 337 5.21 13.47 18.27
C PRO A 337 4.64 12.58 19.40
N GLU A 338 3.37 12.78 19.78
CA GLU A 338 2.69 12.10 20.88
C GLU A 338 1.71 11.02 20.39
N GLU A 339 1.12 11.18 19.21
CA GLU A 339 0.03 10.33 18.73
C GLU A 339 0.21 9.85 17.29
N VAL A 340 -0.25 8.62 17.01
CA VAL A 340 -0.35 8.03 15.68
C VAL A 340 -1.78 7.57 15.47
N LYS A 341 -2.49 8.15 14.50
CA LYS A 341 -3.83 7.69 14.07
C LYS A 341 -3.73 7.01 12.72
N VAL A 342 -4.42 5.88 12.57
CA VAL A 342 -4.36 5.04 11.36
C VAL A 342 -5.75 4.89 10.77
N SER A 343 -5.88 5.27 9.50
CA SER A 343 -7.08 5.08 8.69
C SER A 343 -6.79 4.03 7.62
N LYS A 344 -7.68 3.03 7.48
CA LYS A 344 -7.52 1.92 6.52
C LYS A 344 -8.37 2.19 5.30
N CYS A 345 -7.73 2.45 4.17
CA CYS A 345 -8.41 2.82 2.93
C CYS A 345 -8.50 1.64 1.97
N GLY A 346 -9.73 1.26 1.62
CA GLY A 346 -9.98 0.23 0.63
C GLY A 346 -9.81 0.73 -0.81
N MET A 347 -9.45 -0.18 -1.70
CA MET A 347 -9.48 0.02 -3.14
C MET A 347 -10.65 -0.76 -3.75
N PRO A 348 -11.07 -0.43 -4.99
CA PRO A 348 -12.07 -1.23 -5.69
C PRO A 348 -11.68 -2.71 -5.70
N ARG A 349 -12.65 -3.60 -5.51
CA ARG A 349 -12.44 -5.04 -5.66
C ARG A 349 -12.60 -5.42 -7.13
N GLU A 350 -11.86 -6.43 -7.57
CA GLU A 350 -11.95 -6.91 -8.96
C GLU A 350 -13.37 -7.33 -9.35
N TRP A 351 -14.09 -8.04 -8.46
CA TRP A 351 -15.47 -8.44 -8.72
C TRP A 351 -16.43 -7.24 -8.72
N THR A 352 -16.20 -6.23 -7.89
CA THR A 352 -17.04 -5.01 -7.88
C THR A 352 -16.98 -4.33 -9.24
N LEU A 353 -15.79 -4.27 -9.86
CA LEU A 353 -15.63 -3.76 -11.22
C LEU A 353 -16.43 -4.57 -12.24
N GLN A 354 -16.32 -5.90 -12.19
CA GLN A 354 -17.01 -6.80 -13.11
C GLN A 354 -18.54 -6.66 -12.98
N ILE A 355 -19.06 -6.67 -11.76
CA ILE A 355 -20.50 -6.50 -11.51
C ILE A 355 -20.97 -5.13 -11.97
N THR A 356 -20.23 -4.06 -11.67
CA THR A 356 -20.58 -2.71 -12.13
C THR A 356 -20.60 -2.63 -13.65
N ALA A 357 -19.60 -3.20 -14.35
CA ALA A 357 -19.58 -3.24 -15.81
C ALA A 357 -20.80 -3.98 -16.39
N ILE A 358 -21.17 -5.13 -15.81
CA ILE A 358 -22.35 -5.90 -16.22
C ILE A 358 -23.62 -5.08 -16.02
N LEU A 359 -23.83 -4.49 -14.83
CA LEU A 359 -25.02 -3.70 -14.52
C LEU A 359 -25.14 -2.47 -15.42
N MET A 360 -24.05 -1.74 -15.65
CA MET A 360 -24.06 -0.58 -16.54
C MET A 360 -24.30 -0.98 -18.00
N THR A 361 -23.79 -2.14 -18.44
CA THR A 361 -24.06 -2.66 -19.78
C THR A 361 -25.53 -3.04 -19.94
N LEU A 362 -26.12 -3.70 -18.95
CA LEU A 362 -27.56 -4.01 -18.94
C LEU A 362 -28.40 -2.71 -18.97
N ALA A 363 -28.04 -1.72 -18.17
CA ALA A 363 -28.71 -0.41 -18.16
C ALA A 363 -28.60 0.29 -19.54
N LEU A 364 -27.43 0.23 -20.19
CA LEU A 364 -27.24 0.76 -21.54
C LEU A 364 -28.13 0.04 -22.56
N ILE A 365 -28.25 -1.29 -22.49
CA ILE A 365 -29.12 -2.06 -23.38
C ILE A 365 -30.60 -1.66 -23.18
N VAL A 366 -31.05 -1.53 -21.93
CA VAL A 366 -32.40 -1.08 -21.60
C VAL A 366 -32.66 0.34 -22.12
N TYR A 367 -31.72 1.26 -21.89
CA TYR A 367 -31.78 2.63 -22.41
C TYR A 367 -31.90 2.68 -23.93
N LEU A 368 -31.07 1.90 -24.65
CA LEU A 368 -31.12 1.84 -26.11
C LEU A 368 -32.44 1.26 -26.61
N ARG A 369 -32.97 0.21 -25.97
CA ARG A 369 -34.30 -0.35 -26.32
C ARG A 369 -35.42 0.67 -26.11
N TYR A 370 -35.40 1.38 -24.98
CA TYR A 370 -36.37 2.44 -24.69
C TYR A 370 -36.28 3.56 -25.74
N TYR A 371 -35.07 4.01 -26.07
CA TYR A 371 -34.84 5.03 -27.08
C TYR A 371 -35.35 4.61 -28.47
N ILE A 372 -35.11 3.37 -28.90
CA ILE A 372 -35.61 2.82 -30.17
C ILE A 372 -37.14 2.80 -30.19
N SER A 373 -37.77 2.38 -29.09
CA SER A 373 -39.23 2.36 -28.97
C SER A 373 -39.81 3.77 -29.09
N MET A 374 -39.24 4.74 -28.36
CA MET A 374 -39.66 6.14 -28.42
C MET A 374 -39.44 6.79 -29.78
N ASP A 375 -38.30 6.56 -30.43
CA ASP A 375 -38.02 7.10 -31.77
C ASP A 375 -39.01 6.52 -32.79
N THR A 376 -39.35 5.23 -32.65
CA THR A 376 -40.37 4.58 -33.48
C THR A 376 -41.76 5.17 -33.26
N LEU A 377 -42.15 5.39 -32.00
CA LEU A 377 -43.42 6.07 -31.63
C LEU A 377 -43.47 7.50 -32.20
N SER A 378 -42.39 8.27 -32.02
CA SER A 378 -42.29 9.66 -32.52
C SER A 378 -42.35 9.71 -34.05
N TYR A 379 -41.67 8.78 -34.73
CA TYR A 379 -41.70 8.65 -36.18
C TYR A 379 -43.11 8.30 -36.69
N ASN A 380 -43.76 7.31 -36.07
CA ASN A 380 -45.13 6.90 -36.42
C ASN A 380 -46.13 8.05 -36.17
N TYR A 381 -46.00 8.79 -35.06
CA TYR A 381 -46.84 9.95 -34.76
C TYR A 381 -46.62 11.11 -35.76
N LYS A 382 -45.38 11.40 -36.16
CA LYS A 382 -45.09 12.40 -37.19
C LYS A 382 -45.65 12.01 -38.55
N GLN A 383 -45.66 10.71 -38.89
CA GLN A 383 -46.35 10.22 -40.10
C GLN A 383 -47.88 10.37 -40.01
N LEU A 384 -48.48 10.04 -38.87
CA LEU A 384 -49.93 10.12 -38.67
C LEU A 384 -50.46 11.57 -38.59
N SER A 385 -49.67 12.51 -38.07
CA SER A 385 -50.07 13.91 -37.91
C SER A 385 -49.88 14.79 -39.16
N GLY A 386 -49.44 14.22 -40.29
CA GLY A 386 -49.34 14.91 -41.58
C GLY A 386 -48.31 16.05 -41.64
N LYS A 387 -47.50 16.26 -40.60
CA LYS A 387 -46.40 17.24 -40.64
C LYS A 387 -45.31 16.72 -41.58
N LYS A 388 -45.26 17.28 -42.80
CA LYS A 388 -44.21 16.99 -43.80
C LYS A 388 -42.83 17.16 -43.17
N VAL A 389 -41.95 16.20 -43.51
CA VAL A 389 -40.52 16.15 -43.19
C VAL A 389 -39.79 17.35 -43.75
#